data_AF-A0A6J7DT64-F1
#
_entry.id   AF-A0A6J7DT64-F1
#
_cell.length_a   1.000
_cell.length_b   1.000
_cell.length_c   1.000
_cell.angle_alpha   90.00
_cell.angle_beta   90.00
_cell.angle_gamma   90.00
#
_symmetry.space_group_name_H-M   'P 1'
#
loop_
_entity.id
_entity.type
_entity.pdbx_description
1 polymer ?
#
loop_
_entity_poly.entity_id
_entity_poly.type
_entity_poly.pdbx_seq_one_letter_code
_entity_poly.pdbx_strand_id
1 'polypeptide(L)' 'MRVDQPVQVKAQPASEEIHLPGPSAIPLVTAIAVTLVVIGLGLSLWITAVGAVLLVGCLTRWIGDTRRSVAELPEATPGD' A
#
# COMPACT_ATOMS: atom_id res chain seq x y z
N MET A 1 -15.33 45.78 16.87
CA MET A 1 -15.27 45.12 15.54
C MET A 1 -13.79 44.93 15.21
N ARG A 2 -13.26 43.69 15.36
CA ARG A 2 -11.83 43.39 15.18
C ARG A 2 -11.62 42.94 13.74
N VAL A 3 -10.90 43.78 13.01
CA VAL A 3 -10.43 43.57 11.64
C VAL A 3 -9.33 42.50 11.67
N ASP A 4 -9.57 41.43 10.91
CA ASP A 4 -8.63 40.58 10.20
C ASP A 4 -7.42 40.07 10.99
N GLN A 5 -7.55 38.87 11.58
CA GLN A 5 -6.37 38.01 11.61
C GLN A 5 -6.44 37.16 10.34
N PRO A 6 -5.60 37.39 9.32
CA PRO A 6 -5.49 36.41 8.25
C PRO A 6 -5.05 35.12 8.94
N VAL A 7 -5.87 34.07 8.83
CA VAL A 7 -5.43 32.72 9.14
C VAL A 7 -4.26 32.49 8.19
N GLN A 8 -3.04 32.68 8.70
CA GLN A 8 -1.82 32.26 8.03
C GLN A 8 -1.91 30.74 8.01
N VAL A 9 -2.60 30.20 7.00
CA VAL A 9 -2.49 28.80 6.62
C VAL A 9 -1.04 28.69 6.18
N LYS A 10 -0.17 28.32 7.13
CA LYS A 10 1.18 27.89 6.83
C LYS A 10 0.98 26.72 5.88
N ALA A 11 1.09 26.98 4.58
CA ALA A 11 1.09 25.92 3.59
C ALA A 11 2.20 24.98 4.05
N GLN A 12 1.81 23.79 4.49
CA GLN A 12 2.75 22.73 4.81
C GLN A 12 3.65 22.61 3.57
N PRO A 13 4.99 22.63 3.74
CA PRO A 13 5.89 22.68 2.59
C PRO A 13 5.46 21.61 1.60
N ALA A 14 5.38 21.94 0.31
CA ALA A 14 4.90 21.05 -0.75
C ALA A 14 5.75 19.76 -0.96
N SER A 15 6.66 19.50 -0.02
CA SER A 15 7.60 18.41 0.08
C SER A 15 7.68 17.92 1.54
N GLU A 16 6.55 17.82 2.24
CA GLU A 16 6.42 16.73 3.22
C GLU A 16 6.76 15.47 2.41
N GLU A 17 7.98 14.96 2.58
CA GLU A 17 8.56 13.95 1.71
C GLU A 17 7.57 12.80 1.61
N ILE A 18 6.86 12.68 0.48
CA ILE A 18 5.90 11.60 0.29
C ILE A 18 6.77 10.36 0.31
N HIS A 19 6.75 9.64 1.43
CA HIS A 19 7.39 8.35 1.61
C HIS A 19 6.70 7.35 0.68
N LEU A 20 7.02 7.46 -0.60
CA LEU A 20 6.62 6.48 -1.57
C LEU A 20 7.38 5.20 -1.23
N PRO A 21 6.69 4.05 -1.14
CA PRO A 21 7.39 2.79 -1.03
C PRO A 21 8.38 2.68 -2.19
N GLY A 22 9.55 2.10 -1.92
CA GLY A 22 10.53 1.84 -2.96
C GLY A 22 9.91 1.10 -4.16
N PRO A 23 10.50 1.24 -5.36
CA PRO A 23 9.93 0.65 -6.58
C PRO A 23 9.63 -0.84 -6.39
N SER A 24 8.36 -1.22 -6.53
CA SER A 24 7.88 -2.58 -6.32
C SER A 24 6.93 -2.99 -7.45
N ALA A 25 7.20 -4.15 -8.06
CA ALA A 25 6.33 -4.76 -9.06
C ALA A 25 5.16 -5.56 -8.45
N ILE A 26 5.18 -5.78 -7.13
CA ILE A 26 4.15 -6.54 -6.39
C ILE A 26 2.72 -6.07 -6.71
N PRO A 27 2.37 -4.76 -6.68
CA PRO A 27 1.01 -4.33 -7.00
C PRO A 27 0.54 -4.72 -8.40
N LEU A 28 1.43 -4.67 -9.41
CA LEU A 28 1.11 -5.08 -10.77
C LEU A 28 0.83 -6.59 -10.85
N VAL A 29 1.69 -7.41 -10.23
CA VAL A 29 1.51 -8.87 -10.23
C VAL A 29 0.25 -9.26 -9.46
N THR A 30 -0.06 -8.58 -8.35
CA THR A 30 -1.31 -8.76 -7.60
C THR A 30 -2.52 -8.49 -8.48
N ALA A 31 -2.53 -7.40 -9.26
CA ALA A 31 -3.63 -7.09 -10.17
C ALA A 31 -3.86 -8.19 -11.22
N ILE A 32 -2.78 -8.74 -11.79
CA ILE A 32 -2.83 -9.87 -12.72
C ILE A 32 -3.42 -11.11 -12.02
N ALA A 33 -2.95 -11.43 -10.81
CA ALA A 33 -3.43 -12.58 -10.04
C ALA A 33 -4.93 -12.48 -9.72
N VAL A 34 -5.39 -11.31 -9.25
CA VAL A 34 -6.83 -11.05 -9.02
C VAL A 34 -7.62 -11.21 -10.30
N THR A 35 -7.13 -10.68 -11.42
CA THR A 35 -7.77 -10.81 -12.73
C THR A 35 -7.93 -12.27 -13.14
N LEU A 36 -6.89 -13.09 -12.97
CA LEU A 36 -6.94 -14.53 -13.26
C LEU A 36 -7.94 -15.27 -12.37
N VAL A 37 -8.05 -14.91 -11.09
CA VAL A 37 -9.04 -15.50 -10.18
C VAL A 37 -10.46 -15.18 -10.64
N VAL A 38 -10.76 -13.89 -10.88
CA VAL A 38 -12.10 -13.42 -11.24
C VAL A 38 -12.54 -13.97 -12.59
N ILE A 39 -11.69 -13.87 -13.61
CA ILE A 39 -12.00 -14.40 -14.95
C ILE A 39 -12.03 -15.94 -14.91
N GLY A 40 -11.09 -16.57 -14.21
CA GLY A 40 -11.01 -18.02 -14.08
C GLY A 40 -12.27 -18.61 -13.47
N LEU A 41 -12.89 -17.93 -12.50
CA LEU A 41 -14.13 -18.41 -11.88
C LEU A 41 -15.26 -18.62 -12.89
N GLY A 42 -15.31 -17.81 -13.96
CA GLY A 42 -16.27 -17.95 -15.05
C GLY A 42 -15.86 -18.93 -16.15
N LEU A 43 -14.56 -19.18 -16.34
CA LEU A 43 -14.04 -19.97 -17.47
C LEU A 43 -13.56 -21.37 -17.09
N SER A 44 -12.78 -21.49 -16.02
CA SER A 44 -12.17 -22.76 -15.58
C SER A 44 -11.57 -22.64 -14.18
N LEU A 45 -11.93 -23.59 -13.31
CA LEU A 45 -11.37 -23.69 -11.96
C LEU A 45 -9.85 -23.88 -11.95
N TRP A 46 -9.25 -24.42 -13.02
CA TRP A 46 -7.80 -24.51 -13.15
C TRP A 46 -7.15 -23.13 -13.25
N ILE A 47 -7.74 -22.22 -14.03
CA ILE A 47 -7.25 -20.84 -14.16
C ILE A 47 -7.40 -20.11 -12.81
N THR A 48 -8.53 -20.32 -12.14
CA THR A 48 -8.74 -19.79 -10.77
C THR A 48 -7.68 -20.29 -9.81
N ALA A 49 -7.37 -21.59 -9.82
CA ALA A 49 -6.38 -22.17 -8.93
C ALA A 49 -4.99 -21.56 -9.16
N VAL A 50 -4.58 -21.37 -10.41
CA VAL A 50 -3.31 -20.71 -10.75
C VAL A 50 -3.31 -19.26 -10.25
N GLY A 51 -4.38 -18.50 -10.52
CA GLY A 51 -4.53 -17.13 -10.03
C GLY A 51 -4.48 -17.04 -8.50
N ALA A 52 -5.12 -17.98 -7.80
CA ALA A 52 -5.16 -18.03 -6.35
C ALA A 52 -3.77 -18.31 -5.76
N VAL A 53 -3.01 -19.25 -6.32
CA VAL A 53 -1.63 -19.52 -5.89
C VAL A 53 -0.74 -18.30 -6.08
N LEU A 54 -0.84 -17.62 -7.23
CA LEU A 54 -0.10 -16.38 -7.48
C LEU A 54 -0.50 -15.28 -6.48
N LEU A 55 -1.79 -15.12 -6.21
CA LEU A 55 -2.31 -14.12 -5.28
C LEU A 55 -1.80 -14.35 -3.85
N VAL A 56 -1.80 -15.61 -3.39
CA VAL A 56 -1.24 -15.99 -2.08
C VAL A 56 0.26 -15.69 -2.02
N GLY A 57 1.01 -15.99 -3.09
CA GLY A 57 2.43 -15.65 -3.17
C GLY A 57 2.69 -14.14 -3.10
N CYS A 58 1.91 -13.34 -3.84
CA CYS A 58 1.98 -11.87 -3.77
C CYS A 58 1.65 -11.35 -2.38
N LEU A 59 0.61 -11.88 -1.73
CA LEU A 59 0.18 -11.44 -0.41
C LEU A 59 1.22 -11.74 0.66
N THR A 60 1.80 -12.95 0.65
CA THR A 60 2.85 -13.32 1.63
C THR A 60 4.08 -12.42 1.50
N ARG A 61 4.51 -12.12 0.26
CA ARG A 61 5.60 -11.19 0.01
C ARG A 61 5.24 -9.76 0.43
N TRP A 62 4.05 -9.29 0.09
CA TRP A 62 3.59 -7.95 0.44
C TRP A 62 3.53 -7.74 1.96
N ILE A 63 2.98 -8.72 2.69
CA ILE A 63 2.96 -8.69 4.15
C ILE A 63 4.38 -8.62 4.72
N GLY A 64 5.31 -9.42 4.17
CA GLY A 64 6.72 -9.38 4.59
C GLY A 64 7.35 -8.00 4.41
N ASP A 65 7.19 -7.41 3.22
CA ASP A 65 7.73 -6.09 2.90
C ASP A 65 7.10 -5.01 3.81
N THR A 66 5.77 -5.01 3.99
CA THR A 66 5.09 -4.08 4.88
C THR A 66 5.55 -4.23 6.33
N ARG A 67 5.73 -5.47 6.81
CA ARG A 67 6.26 -5.72 8.16
C ARG A 67 7.68 -5.17 8.30
N ARG A 68 8.52 -5.29 7.27
CA ARG A 68 9.87 -4.72 7.27
C ARG A 68 9.83 -3.20 7.34
N SER A 69 8.98 -2.55 6.53
CA SER A 69 8.83 -1.09 6.54
C SER A 69 8.31 -0.54 7.87
N VAL A 70 7.38 -1.25 8.52
CA VAL A 70 6.85 -0.84 9.84
C VAL A 70 7.90 -1.03 10.94
N ALA A 71 8.71 -2.09 10.87
CA ALA A 71 9.77 -2.35 11.85
C ALA A 71 10.92 -1.33 11.83
N GLU A 72 11.01 -0.51 10.77
CA GLU A 72 12.00 0.56 10.65
C GLU A 72 11.55 1.87 11.33
N LEU A 73 10.29 1.93 11.77
CA LEU A 73 9.77 3.09 12.50
C LEU A 73 10.23 3.06 13.97
N PRO A 74 10.54 4.23 14.58
CA PRO A 74 10.83 4.31 16.00
C PRO A 74 9.65 3.78 16.83
N GLU A 75 9.95 3.06 17.90
CA GLU A 75 8.92 2.65 18.86
C GLU A 75 8.34 3.90 19.53
N ALA A 76 7.02 4.05 19.53
CA ALA A 76 6.34 5.18 20.16
C ALA A 76 6.70 5.19 21.65
N THR A 77 7.51 6.17 22.06
CA THR A 77 7.89 6.36 23.47
C THR A 77 6.68 6.91 24.21
N PRO A 78 6.15 6.24 25.24
CA PRO A 78 5.05 6.81 26.02
C PRO A 78 5.59 7.95 26.89
N GLY A 79 5.47 9.21 26.45
CA GLY A 79 5.95 10.35 27.24
C GLY A 79 6.03 11.75 26.61
N ASP A 80 5.59 11.95 25.37
CA ASP A 80 5.46 13.28 24.72
C ASP A 80 4.04 13.57 24.21
#